data_AF-A0A930WPI2-F1
#
_entry.id   AF-A0A930WPI2-F1
#
_cell.length_a   1.000
_cell.length_b   1.000
_cell.length_c   1.000
_cell.angle_alpha   90.00
_cell.angle_beta   90.00
_cell.angle_gamma   90.00
#
_symmetry.space_group_name_H-M   'P 1'
#
loop_
_entity.id
_entity.type
_entity.pdbx_description
1 polymer ?
#
loop_
_entity_poly.entity_id
_entity_poly.type
_entity_poly.pdbx_seq_one_letter_code
_entity_poly.pdbx_strand_id
1 'polypeptide(L)'
;MEVNEILRILEEMNVAVVATADENNQPHARHIHIGVANEKGVFFMTSPKTNFYKQLQKNQKVAITAMKSEDYLIQVIRIEGVVKEIGRERLEEVLQDNPFVKDVYPNEEDIAGVQVFHLYDGKGFYHSLTQGHKYVFDIHE
;
A
#
# COMPACT_ATOMS: atom_id res chain seq x y z
N MET A 1 -13.91 5.26 -13.53
CA MET A 1 -12.92 4.20 -13.30
C MET A 1 -13.37 3.44 -12.09
N GLU A 2 -13.39 2.12 -12.21
CA GLU A 2 -13.71 1.25 -11.08
C GLU A 2 -12.55 1.23 -10.08
N VAL A 3 -12.83 0.98 -8.80
CA VAL A 3 -11.81 0.98 -7.73
C VAL A 3 -10.67 0.01 -8.07
N ASN A 4 -11.01 -1.18 -8.58
CA ASN A 4 -10.03 -2.20 -8.94
C ASN A 4 -9.06 -1.76 -10.05
N GLU A 5 -9.51 -0.92 -10.99
CA GLU A 5 -8.63 -0.36 -12.03
C GLU A 5 -7.63 0.62 -11.42
N ILE A 6 -8.09 1.45 -10.47
CA ILE A 6 -7.23 2.42 -9.78
C ILE A 6 -6.19 1.69 -8.92
N LEU A 7 -6.59 0.61 -8.23
CA LEU A 7 -5.68 -0.16 -7.38
C LEU A 7 -4.66 -0.96 -8.20
N ARG A 8 -5.01 -1.45 -9.39
CA ARG A 8 -4.04 -2.02 -10.33
C ARG A 8 -3.00 -0.98 -10.78
N ILE A 9 -3.41 0.26 -11.05
CA ILE A 9 -2.47 1.34 -11.37
C ILE A 9 -1.54 1.61 -10.17
N LEU A 10 -2.05 1.53 -8.95
CA LEU A 10 -1.22 1.67 -7.74
C LEU A 10 -0.22 0.51 -7.60
N GLU A 11 -0.62 -0.72 -7.91
CA GLU A 11 0.27 -1.88 -7.94
C GLU A 11 1.40 -1.67 -8.97
N GLU A 12 1.06 -1.21 -10.19
CA GLU A 12 2.04 -0.89 -11.24
C GLU A 12 2.99 0.28 -10.89
N MET A 13 2.62 1.16 -9.96
CA MET A 13 3.49 2.21 -9.47
C MET A 13 4.70 1.65 -8.68
N ASN A 14 4.63 0.38 -8.22
CA ASN A 14 5.63 -0.36 -7.44
C ASN A 14 6.01 0.22 -6.07
N VAL A 15 6.16 1.54 -5.98
CA VAL A 15 6.62 2.24 -4.79
C VAL A 15 5.69 3.40 -4.48
N ALA A 16 5.30 3.50 -3.22
CA ALA A 16 4.56 4.63 -2.70
C ALA A 16 5.28 5.24 -1.50
N VAL A 17 5.07 6.54 -1.27
CA VAL A 17 5.40 7.15 0.02
C VAL A 17 4.26 6.85 0.99
N VAL A 18 4.59 6.22 2.11
CA VAL A 18 3.64 5.99 3.22
C VAL A 18 4.01 6.91 4.36
N ALA A 19 3.04 7.67 4.84
CA ALA A 19 3.15 8.54 6.00
C ALA A 19 2.48 7.90 7.22
N THR A 20 3.12 8.06 8.37
CA THR A 20 2.67 7.61 9.69
C THR A 20 2.95 8.70 10.72
N ALA A 21 2.37 8.57 11.92
CA ALA A 21 2.75 9.38 13.07
C ALA A 21 3.27 8.48 14.20
N ASP A 22 4.26 8.97 14.94
CA ASP A 22 4.68 8.30 16.17
C ASP A 22 3.80 8.67 17.37
N GLU A 23 4.17 8.18 18.55
CA GLU A 23 3.48 8.42 19.83
C GLU A 23 3.42 9.89 20.26
N ASN A 24 4.30 10.74 19.73
CA ASN A 24 4.31 12.18 19.98
C ASN A 24 3.55 12.97 18.90
N ASN A 25 2.84 12.27 17.99
CA ASN A 25 2.23 12.83 16.79
C ASN A 25 3.23 13.48 15.81
N GLN A 26 4.53 13.16 15.91
CA GLN A 26 5.50 13.62 14.92
C GLN A 26 5.26 12.85 13.61
N PRO A 27 5.01 13.53 12.47
CA PRO A 27 4.85 12.86 11.19
C PRO A 27 6.18 12.30 10.69
N HIS A 28 6.09 11.12 10.07
CA HIS A 28 7.19 10.42 9.40
C HIS A 28 6.71 9.92 8.04
N ALA A 29 7.59 9.90 7.03
CA ALA A 29 7.28 9.41 5.70
C ALA A 29 8.47 8.67 5.09
N ARG A 30 8.21 7.63 4.28
CA ARG A 30 9.24 6.83 3.58
C ARG A 30 8.66 6.13 2.36
N HIS A 31 9.53 5.78 1.43
CA HIS A 31 9.18 4.90 0.31
C HIS A 31 8.97 3.46 0.81
N ILE A 32 7.89 2.84 0.35
CA ILE A 32 7.49 1.47 0.64
C ILE A 32 7.09 0.81 -0.67
N HIS A 33 7.55 -0.42 -0.87
CA HIS A 33 7.11 -1.25 -1.99
C HIS A 33 5.65 -1.66 -1.79
N ILE A 34 4.80 -1.38 -2.78
CA ILE A 34 3.42 -1.86 -2.81
C ILE A 34 3.45 -3.24 -3.48
N GLY A 35 3.30 -4.28 -2.65
CA GLY A 35 3.35 -5.65 -3.14
C GLY A 35 2.09 -6.00 -3.93
N VAL A 36 0.93 -5.73 -3.34
CA VAL A 36 -0.38 -6.04 -3.95
C VAL A 36 -1.36 -4.93 -3.67
N ALA A 37 -2.17 -4.58 -4.68
CA ALA A 37 -3.31 -3.70 -4.51
C ALA A 37 -4.50 -4.17 -5.38
N ASN A 38 -5.62 -4.53 -4.74
CA ASN A 38 -6.81 -5.11 -5.39
C ASN A 38 -8.09 -4.75 -4.62
N GLU A 39 -9.24 -5.34 -4.95
CA GLU A 39 -10.51 -5.06 -4.25
C GLU A 39 -10.47 -5.21 -2.72
N LYS A 40 -9.54 -6.00 -2.19
CA LYS A 40 -9.34 -6.19 -0.74
C LYS A 40 -8.54 -5.03 -0.11
N GLY A 41 -7.91 -4.18 -0.92
CA GLY A 41 -7.17 -3.02 -0.46
C GLY A 41 -5.68 -3.09 -0.81
N VAL A 42 -4.84 -2.49 0.03
CA VAL A 42 -3.40 -2.29 -0.26
C VAL A 42 -2.53 -3.05 0.73
N PHE A 43 -1.58 -3.83 0.21
CA PHE A 43 -0.70 -4.69 0.98
C PHE A 43 0.75 -4.24 0.83
N PHE A 44 1.43 -4.09 1.96
CA PHE A 44 2.84 -3.76 2.02
C PHE A 44 3.50 -4.43 3.23
N MET A 45 4.83 -4.41 3.28
CA MET A 45 5.57 -5.14 4.31
C MET A 45 6.60 -4.27 5.02
N THR A 46 6.91 -4.66 6.25
CA THR A 46 8.03 -4.09 6.99
C THR A 46 8.54 -5.07 8.06
N SER A 47 9.81 -4.94 8.44
CA SER A 47 10.38 -5.76 9.51
C SER A 47 9.99 -5.23 10.89
N PRO A 48 9.74 -6.10 11.89
CA PRO A 48 9.52 -5.72 13.29
C PRO A 48 10.60 -4.82 13.91
N LYS A 49 11.82 -4.84 13.34
CA LYS A 49 12.96 -4.06 13.81
C LYS A 49 12.89 -2.57 13.44
N THR A 50 11.99 -2.18 12.54
CA THR A 50 11.93 -0.81 12.01
C THR A 50 11.10 0.14 12.88
N ASN A 51 11.38 1.44 12.79
CA ASN A 51 10.51 2.47 13.38
C ASN A 51 9.14 2.50 12.70
N PHE A 52 9.07 2.19 11.39
CA PHE A 52 7.82 2.14 10.66
C PHE A 52 6.86 1.10 11.25
N TYR A 53 7.34 -0.12 11.50
CA TYR A 53 6.58 -1.16 12.19
C TYR A 53 6.05 -0.69 13.55
N LYS A 54 6.93 -0.13 14.39
CA LYS A 54 6.55 0.38 15.72
C LYS A 54 5.48 1.45 15.64
N GLN A 55 5.55 2.34 14.65
CA GLN A 55 4.57 3.39 14.42
C GLN A 55 3.21 2.79 14.02
N LEU A 56 3.17 1.85 13.07
CA LEU A 56 1.92 1.19 12.65
C LEU A 56 1.24 0.41 13.78
N GLN A 57 2.04 -0.24 14.63
CA GLN A 57 1.54 -0.96 15.80
C GLN A 57 0.92 -0.02 16.85
N LYS A 58 1.44 1.21 16.98
CA LYS A 58 0.91 2.21 17.92
C LYS A 58 -0.25 3.02 17.34
N ASN A 59 -0.21 3.32 16.05
CA ASN A 59 -1.21 4.08 15.33
C ASN A 59 -1.39 3.50 13.93
N GLN A 60 -2.56 2.89 13.71
CA GLN A 60 -2.90 2.21 12.47
C GLN A 60 -3.26 3.16 11.33
N LYS A 61 -3.34 4.47 11.58
CA LYS A 61 -3.66 5.45 10.54
C LYS A 61 -2.46 5.74 9.66
N VAL A 62 -2.68 5.68 8.34
CA VAL A 62 -1.66 5.95 7.33
C VAL A 62 -2.20 6.90 6.25
N ALA A 63 -1.28 7.61 5.60
CA ALA A 63 -1.55 8.26 4.33
C ALA A 63 -0.55 7.75 3.29
N ILE A 64 -1.03 7.33 2.13
CA ILE A 64 -0.23 6.82 1.02
C ILE A 64 -0.29 7.82 -0.12
N THR A 65 0.84 8.10 -0.77
CA THR A 65 0.88 8.79 -2.05
C THR A 65 1.84 8.10 -3.00
N ALA A 66 1.40 7.89 -4.22
CA ALA A 66 2.20 7.32 -5.30
C ALA A 66 2.05 8.16 -6.57
N MET A 67 3.08 8.15 -7.40
CA MET A 67 3.10 8.85 -8.68
C MET A 67 3.76 7.96 -9.72
N LYS A 68 3.16 7.91 -10.91
CA LYS A 68 3.76 7.35 -12.11
C LYS A 68 3.79 8.44 -13.17
N SER A 69 4.94 8.63 -13.79
CA SER A 69 5.12 9.51 -14.95
C SER A 69 5.66 8.65 -16.08
N GLU A 70 4.83 8.39 -17.08
CA GLU A 70 5.17 7.60 -18.26
C GLU A 70 4.70 8.35 -19.50
N ASP A 71 5.61 8.57 -20.45
CA ASP A 71 5.41 9.44 -21.61
C ASP A 71 4.82 10.82 -21.24
N TYR A 72 3.60 11.09 -21.67
CA TYR A 72 2.87 12.34 -21.40
C TYR A 72 1.88 12.22 -20.24
N LEU A 73 1.75 11.05 -19.64
CA LEU A 73 0.74 10.75 -18.62
C LEU A 73 1.38 10.80 -17.24
N ILE A 74 0.90 11.73 -16.40
CA ILE A 74 1.30 11.81 -14.99
C ILE A 74 0.10 11.46 -14.12
N GLN A 75 0.18 10.32 -13.43
CA GLN A 75 -0.87 9.81 -12.57
C GLN A 75 -0.42 9.89 -11.12
N VAL A 76 -1.35 10.31 -10.26
CA VAL A 76 -1.15 10.40 -8.81
C VAL A 76 -2.28 9.68 -8.12
N ILE A 77 -1.94 8.84 -7.15
CA ILE A 77 -2.90 8.20 -6.25
C ILE A 77 -2.56 8.61 -4.83
N ARG A 78 -3.59 9.03 -4.08
CA ARG A 78 -3.52 9.28 -2.64
C ARG A 78 -4.55 8.44 -1.91
N ILE A 79 -4.20 7.88 -0.77
CA ILE A 79 -5.12 7.11 0.08
C ILE A 79 -4.89 7.52 1.54
N GLU A 80 -5.95 7.77 2.28
CA GLU A 80 -5.93 8.00 3.73
C GLU A 80 -6.80 6.93 4.37
N GLY A 81 -6.25 6.14 5.29
CA GLY A 81 -6.94 4.95 5.78
C GLY A 81 -6.30 4.34 7.03
N VAL A 82 -6.80 3.16 7.38
CA VAL A 82 -6.32 2.37 8.51
C VAL A 82 -5.77 1.02 8.03
N VAL A 83 -4.70 0.58 8.69
CA VAL A 83 -4.05 -0.70 8.41
C VAL A 83 -4.18 -1.66 9.57
N LYS A 84 -4.12 -2.96 9.27
CA LYS A 84 -3.93 -4.02 10.27
C LYS A 84 -2.74 -4.89 9.86
N GLU A 85 -2.01 -5.39 10.85
CA GLU A 85 -1.05 -6.46 10.60
C GLU A 85 -1.84 -7.74 10.29
N ILE A 86 -1.48 -8.41 9.21
CA ILE A 86 -2.02 -9.73 8.87
C ILE A 86 -0.87 -10.75 8.96
N GLY A 87 -1.12 -11.83 9.69
CA GLY A 87 -0.16 -12.91 9.84
C GLY A 87 0.08 -13.63 8.51
N ARG A 88 1.21 -14.35 8.43
CA ARG A 88 1.63 -15.09 7.24
C ARG A 88 0.56 -16.03 6.67
N GLU A 89 -0.26 -16.66 7.51
CA GLU A 89 -1.32 -17.57 7.07
C GLU A 89 -2.37 -16.89 6.18
N ARG A 90 -2.71 -15.62 6.48
CA ARG A 90 -3.62 -14.82 5.65
C ARG A 90 -2.97 -14.27 4.40
N LEU A 91 -1.64 -14.22 4.36
CA LEU A 91 -0.91 -13.78 3.19
C LEU A 91 -1.16 -14.75 2.04
N GLU A 92 -1.01 -16.06 2.28
CA GLU A 92 -1.21 -17.09 1.26
C GLU A 92 -2.64 -17.07 0.69
N GLU A 93 -3.65 -16.79 1.52
CA GLU A 93 -5.05 -16.64 1.08
C GLU A 93 -5.27 -15.40 0.22
N VAL A 94 -4.68 -14.26 0.60
CA VAL A 94 -4.80 -13.00 -0.16
C VAL A 94 -4.01 -13.06 -1.46
N LEU A 95 -2.93 -13.83 -1.48
CA LEU A 95 -1.95 -13.89 -2.55
C LEU A 95 -2.06 -15.14 -3.43
N GLN A 96 -3.01 -16.04 -3.17
CA GLN A 96 -3.10 -17.36 -3.79
C GLN A 96 -3.12 -17.30 -5.34
N ASP A 97 -3.73 -16.25 -5.89
CA ASP A 97 -3.86 -16.04 -7.33
C ASP A 97 -2.93 -14.93 -7.89
N ASN A 98 -2.05 -14.35 -7.07
CA ASN A 98 -1.16 -13.27 -7.51
C ASN A 98 0.22 -13.84 -7.98
N PRO A 99 0.59 -13.73 -9.27
CA PRO A 99 1.87 -14.21 -9.78
C PRO A 99 3.10 -13.52 -9.16
N PHE A 100 2.94 -12.26 -8.72
CA PHE A 100 4.00 -11.36 -8.27
C PHE A 100 4.63 -11.75 -6.93
N VAL A 101 3.95 -12.61 -6.17
CA VAL A 101 4.35 -13.07 -4.84
C VAL A 101 5.69 -13.80 -4.91
N LYS A 102 5.87 -14.62 -5.95
CA LYS A 102 7.11 -15.38 -6.18
C LYS A 102 8.26 -14.48 -6.64
N ASP A 103 7.93 -13.38 -7.33
CA ASP A 103 8.92 -12.45 -7.87
C ASP A 103 9.47 -11.51 -6.78
N VAL A 104 8.62 -11.10 -5.82
CA VAL A 104 8.99 -10.20 -4.73
C VAL A 104 9.54 -10.96 -3.52
N TYR A 105 9.08 -12.19 -3.27
CA TYR A 105 9.48 -13.01 -2.12
C TYR A 105 9.99 -14.38 -2.57
N PRO A 106 11.18 -14.44 -3.18
CA PRO A 106 11.68 -15.66 -3.82
C PRO A 106 12.06 -16.76 -2.81
N ASN A 107 12.40 -16.41 -1.57
CA ASN A 107 12.93 -17.36 -0.57
C ASN A 107 12.24 -17.24 0.80
N GLU A 108 12.19 -18.36 1.53
CA GLU A 108 11.53 -18.45 2.85
C GLU A 108 12.17 -17.59 3.94
N GLU A 109 13.48 -17.33 3.88
CA GLU A 109 14.19 -16.50 4.87
C GLU A 109 13.80 -15.01 4.78
N ASP A 110 13.64 -14.50 3.55
CA ASP A 110 13.19 -13.12 3.33
C ASP A 110 11.75 -12.91 3.83
N ILE A 111 10.91 -13.93 3.69
CA ILE A 111 9.54 -13.98 4.20
C ILE A 111 9.53 -14.06 5.73
N ALA A 112 10.45 -14.82 6.35
CA ALA A 112 10.46 -15.05 7.79
C ALA A 112 10.78 -13.79 8.63
N GLY A 113 11.41 -12.78 8.03
CA GLY A 113 11.84 -11.55 8.73
C GLY A 113 10.89 -10.35 8.65
N VAL A 114 9.78 -10.46 7.91
CA VAL A 114 8.88 -9.35 7.58
C VAL A 114 7.45 -9.63 8.03
N GLN A 115 6.74 -8.55 8.38
CA GLN A 115 5.31 -8.57 8.68
C GLN A 115 4.54 -7.83 7.60
N VAL A 116 3.34 -8.32 7.31
CA VAL A 116 2.47 -7.77 6.27
C VAL A 116 1.42 -6.88 6.90
N PHE A 117 1.22 -5.72 6.29
CA PHE A 117 0.18 -4.77 6.65
C PHE A 117 -0.79 -4.62 5.50
N HIS A 118 -2.05 -4.49 5.87
CA HIS A 118 -3.19 -4.44 4.97
C HIS A 118 -4.02 -3.19 5.28
N LEU A 119 -4.08 -2.27 4.33
CA LEU A 119 -5.02 -1.15 4.33
C LEU A 119 -6.37 -1.67 3.84
N TYR A 120 -7.28 -1.89 4.79
CA TYR A 120 -8.59 -2.53 4.56
C TYR A 120 -9.76 -1.54 4.58
N ASP A 121 -9.53 -0.33 5.09
CA ASP A 121 -10.53 0.73 5.14
C ASP A 121 -9.88 2.09 4.91
N GLY A 122 -10.43 2.89 4.01
CA GLY A 122 -9.88 4.20 3.68
C GLY A 122 -10.53 4.89 2.50
N LYS A 123 -10.12 6.13 2.28
CA LYS A 123 -10.58 6.98 1.18
C LYS A 123 -9.43 7.32 0.27
N GLY A 124 -9.68 7.17 -1.02
CA GLY A 124 -8.71 7.35 -2.08
C GLY A 124 -9.06 8.49 -3.03
N PHE A 125 -8.03 9.02 -3.66
CA PHE A 125 -8.12 10.01 -4.71
C PHE A 125 -7.12 9.68 -5.82
N TYR A 126 -7.64 9.51 -7.03
CA TYR A 126 -6.85 9.39 -8.25
C TYR A 126 -6.88 10.70 -9.03
N HIS A 127 -5.75 11.07 -9.62
CA HIS A 127 -5.64 12.22 -10.51
C HIS A 127 -4.70 11.92 -11.68
N SER A 128 -5.21 12.03 -12.91
CA SER A 128 -4.39 12.22 -14.10
C SER A 128 -4.11 13.72 -14.25
N LEU A 129 -2.90 14.16 -13.91
CA LEU A 129 -2.53 15.59 -13.90
C LEU A 129 -2.56 16.18 -15.32
N THR A 130 -2.25 15.38 -16.34
CA THR A 130 -2.11 15.86 -17.72
C THR A 130 -3.44 15.85 -18.48
N GLN A 131 -4.39 15.00 -18.09
CA GLN A 131 -5.73 14.96 -18.67
C GLN A 131 -6.79 15.66 -17.79
N GLY A 132 -6.46 15.97 -16.53
CA GLY A 132 -7.36 16.59 -15.55
C GLY A 132 -8.44 15.66 -14.98
N HIS A 133 -8.41 14.36 -15.30
CA HIS A 133 -9.37 13.39 -14.79
C HIS A 133 -9.14 13.13 -13.29
N LYS A 134 -10.22 13.15 -12.51
CA LYS A 134 -10.20 12.99 -11.06
C LYS A 134 -11.26 11.99 -10.62
N TYR A 135 -10.88 11.08 -9.74
CA TYR A 135 -11.81 10.13 -9.14
C TYR A 135 -11.56 10.05 -7.64
N VAL A 136 -12.64 10.05 -6.86
CA VAL A 136 -12.61 9.69 -5.43
C VAL A 136 -13.15 8.27 -5.33
N PHE A 137 -12.56 7.47 -4.45
CA PHE A 137 -12.97 6.10 -4.21
C PHE A 137 -12.87 5.76 -2.73
N ASP A 138 -13.62 4.75 -2.30
CA ASP A 138 -13.52 4.19 -0.96
C ASP A 138 -12.99 2.75 -1.05
N ILE A 139 -12.27 2.32 -0.02
CA ILE A 139 -11.82 0.93 0.19
C ILE A 139 -12.55 0.46 1.45
N HIS A 140 -13.27 -0.66 1.36
CA HIS A 140 -13.96 -1.28 2.48
C HIS A 140 -13.93 -2.81 2.33
N GLU A 141 -13.28 -3.51 3.26
CA GLU A 141 -13.27 -4.98 3.39
C GLU A 141 -13.75 -5.46 4.76
#